data_AF-A0AAD3DXC0-F1
#
_entry.id   AF-A0AAD3DXC0-F1
#
_cell.length_a   1.000
_cell.length_b   1.000
_cell.length_c   1.000
_cell.angle_alpha   90.00
_cell.angle_beta   90.00
_cell.angle_gamma   90.00
#
_symmetry.space_group_name_H-M   'P 1'
#
loop_
_entity.id
_entity.type
_entity.pdbx_description
1 polymer ?
#
loop_
_entity_poly.entity_id
_entity_poly.type
_entity_poly.pdbx_seq_one_letter_code
_entity_poly.pdbx_strand_id
1 'polypeptide(L)'
;MASLLAGKPLMGGIKLQRQSKLAMPAVAPRVAPVVTPRVAPKAGMGELSGRPFAPKPAEKKVLAPAPQSAASDAPAPEPKKFLGFEPLTWAKILPLGAMFFCILFNYTILRDTKDVLVVTAPGSGAEIIPFLKTWVNLPMAIGFTVLYSWMSNVLEKEPLFYACIIPFIAFFGAFATVLYPMRDALHPTEFCKSLLATMGPRWAGPIAILRNWTFCLFYVMAELWGSVVVSVLFWGFANQITTVEEASQFYPLFGLGANVALIFSGQAVKYFSQVRAGLPPGVDGWGVSLNGLMSMVVLGGGLICAIYFALQRLVVPQIKTLRDGKKKKKSKMSVGESFKFLAQSSYIRDMATLVVAYGISINLVEVTWKGKLKAQFPNPNDYSAFMGEFSTAT
;
A
#
# COMPACT_ATOMS: atom_id res chain seq x y z
N MET A 1 8.68 -42.53 -22.15
CA MET A 1 8.77 -42.51 -23.62
C MET A 1 8.45 -41.09 -24.06
N ALA A 2 9.40 -40.15 -24.11
CA ALA A 2 10.58 -40.09 -24.97
C ALA A 2 10.23 -40.23 -26.46
N SER A 3 10.58 -39.17 -27.21
CA SER A 3 10.64 -39.07 -28.68
C SER A 3 9.37 -38.60 -29.40
N LEU A 4 9.28 -37.28 -29.63
CA LEU A 4 8.73 -36.68 -30.86
C LEU A 4 9.37 -35.28 -31.04
N LEU A 5 10.70 -35.26 -31.14
CA LEU A 5 11.50 -34.17 -31.69
C LEU A 5 12.67 -34.77 -32.46
N ALA A 6 12.57 -34.79 -33.79
CA ALA A 6 13.65 -34.80 -34.79
C ALA A 6 12.99 -35.02 -36.16
N GLY A 7 13.22 -34.28 -37.23
CA GLY A 7 14.10 -33.15 -37.54
C GLY A 7 13.82 -32.79 -39.01
N LYS A 8 13.97 -31.55 -39.46
CA LYS A 8 15.19 -30.96 -40.09
C LYS A 8 14.67 -29.94 -41.16
N PRO A 9 15.50 -29.11 -41.82
CA PRO A 9 16.58 -28.25 -41.29
C PRO A 9 16.62 -26.83 -41.93
N LEU A 10 17.23 -25.90 -41.18
CA LEU A 10 18.07 -24.73 -41.52
C LEU A 10 18.24 -24.25 -42.98
N MET A 11 18.05 -22.94 -43.21
CA MET A 11 19.09 -22.02 -43.73
C MET A 11 18.65 -20.55 -43.59
N GLY A 12 19.58 -19.69 -43.16
CA GLY A 12 19.40 -18.23 -43.10
C GLY A 12 20.21 -17.57 -41.99
N GLY A 13 21.53 -17.73 -42.01
CA GLY A 13 22.43 -17.16 -41.01
C GLY A 13 22.53 -15.64 -41.09
N ILE A 14 22.28 -14.97 -39.97
CA ILE A 14 22.73 -13.59 -39.72
C ILE A 14 23.81 -13.66 -38.64
N LYS A 15 25.05 -13.38 -39.06
CA LYS A 15 26.22 -13.27 -38.20
C LYS A 15 26.05 -12.06 -37.27
N LEU A 16 26.07 -12.29 -35.96
CA LEU A 16 26.22 -11.25 -34.94
C LEU A 16 27.67 -10.75 -34.97
N GLN A 17 27.89 -9.61 -35.62
CA GLN A 17 29.17 -8.94 -35.67
C GLN A 17 29.35 -8.10 -34.40
N ARG A 18 30.28 -8.52 -33.54
CA ARG A 18 30.69 -7.83 -32.31
C ARG A 18 31.60 -6.66 -32.70
N GLN A 19 31.07 -5.44 -32.70
CA GLN A 19 31.82 -4.17 -32.80
C GLN A 19 31.36 -3.27 -31.65
N SER A 20 32.17 -3.15 -30.59
CA SER A 20 33.18 -2.10 -30.36
C SER A 20 32.59 -0.81 -29.79
N LYS A 21 32.81 -0.65 -28.47
CA LYS A 21 32.98 0.61 -27.71
C LYS A 21 32.18 1.83 -28.19
N LEU A 22 31.06 2.12 -27.53
CA LEU A 22 30.50 3.46 -27.45
C LEU A 22 30.81 4.04 -26.06
N ALA A 23 31.53 5.16 -26.09
CA ALA A 23 32.08 5.86 -24.94
C ALA A 23 30.98 6.44 -24.04
N MET A 24 31.15 6.28 -22.73
CA MET A 24 30.39 7.02 -21.73
C MET A 24 30.90 8.48 -21.72
N PRO A 25 30.03 9.51 -21.72
CA PRO A 25 30.49 10.86 -21.45
C PRO A 25 30.90 10.98 -19.98
N ALA A 26 32.17 11.32 -19.76
CA ALA A 26 32.71 11.62 -18.44
C ALA A 26 32.04 12.87 -17.86
N VAL A 27 31.39 12.73 -16.71
CA VAL A 27 30.93 13.87 -15.91
C VAL A 27 32.17 14.49 -15.25
N ALA A 28 32.51 15.72 -15.65
CA ALA A 28 33.60 16.48 -15.06
C ALA A 28 33.37 16.75 -13.56
N PRO A 29 34.41 16.71 -12.71
CA PRO A 29 34.28 17.05 -11.31
C PRO A 29 34.00 18.54 -11.16
N ARG A 30 32.91 18.86 -10.46
CA ARG A 30 32.48 20.22 -10.13
C ARG A 30 33.43 20.78 -9.07
N VAL A 31 34.32 21.68 -9.46
CA VAL A 31 35.22 22.42 -8.57
C VAL A 31 34.38 23.32 -7.64
N ALA A 32 34.55 23.15 -6.32
CA ALA A 32 33.97 24.03 -5.31
C ALA A 32 34.72 25.37 -5.29
N PRO A 33 34.02 26.53 -5.23
CA PRO A 33 34.71 27.79 -5.01
C PRO A 33 35.12 27.90 -3.54
N VAL A 34 36.44 28.00 -3.32
CA VAL A 34 37.06 28.38 -2.05
C VAL A 34 36.70 29.83 -1.77
N VAL A 35 35.92 30.08 -0.72
CA VAL A 35 35.70 31.43 -0.19
C VAL A 35 36.86 31.74 0.75
N THR A 36 37.78 32.58 0.29
CA THR A 36 38.79 33.22 1.15
C THR A 36 38.18 34.48 1.78
N PRO A 37 38.32 34.71 3.10
CA PRO A 37 37.95 35.98 3.68
C PRO A 37 39.02 37.03 3.35
N ARG A 38 38.62 38.04 2.58
CA ARG A 38 39.40 39.23 2.24
C ARG A 38 39.43 40.18 3.45
N VAL A 39 40.58 40.27 4.12
CA VAL A 39 40.85 41.33 5.10
C VAL A 39 41.14 42.62 4.34
N ALA A 40 40.33 43.65 4.56
CA ALA A 40 40.58 45.01 4.08
C ALA A 40 41.22 45.84 5.21
N PRO A 41 42.25 46.66 4.93
CA PRO A 41 42.79 47.59 5.90
C PRO A 41 41.98 48.90 5.86
N LYS A 42 41.66 49.47 7.03
CA LYS A 42 41.29 50.89 7.14
C LYS A 42 42.24 51.56 8.11
N ALA A 43 43.06 52.46 7.57
CA ALA A 43 43.72 53.53 8.29
C ALA A 43 42.72 54.69 8.51
N GLY A 44 42.86 55.42 9.61
CA GLY A 44 42.11 56.66 9.88
C GLY A 44 42.30 57.16 11.32
N MET A 45 42.89 58.34 11.42
CA MET A 45 43.51 59.03 12.57
C MET A 45 42.53 59.76 13.53
N GLY A 46 43.01 60.05 14.76
CA GLY A 46 42.59 61.16 15.66
C GLY A 46 41.56 60.80 16.76
N GLU A 47 41.64 61.21 18.03
CA GLU A 47 42.54 62.10 18.78
C GLU A 47 42.34 61.89 20.32
N LEU A 48 43.46 61.96 21.05
CA LEU A 48 43.73 62.56 22.39
C LEU A 48 42.70 62.53 23.55
N SER A 49 43.02 61.77 24.61
CA SER A 49 43.16 62.18 26.03
C SER A 49 43.47 60.90 26.85
N GLY A 50 44.32 60.79 27.87
CA GLY A 50 45.07 61.70 28.71
C GLY A 50 45.15 61.02 30.09
N ARG A 51 46.34 60.51 30.49
CA ARG A 51 46.88 60.37 31.88
C ARG A 51 47.92 59.23 32.00
N PRO A 52 49.06 59.45 32.69
CA PRO A 52 50.12 58.46 32.84
C PRO A 52 50.14 57.81 34.25
N PHE A 53 50.71 56.60 34.32
CA PHE A 53 51.13 55.83 35.52
C PHE A 53 50.07 55.30 36.52
N ALA A 54 49.94 53.97 36.61
CA ALA A 54 49.70 53.20 37.85
C ALA A 54 49.75 51.66 37.60
N PRO A 55 50.01 50.81 38.62
CA PRO A 55 50.87 49.62 38.53
C PRO A 55 50.17 48.28 38.29
N LYS A 56 50.95 47.27 37.85
CA LYS A 56 50.52 45.87 37.66
C LYS A 56 49.90 45.27 38.95
N PRO A 57 48.71 44.64 38.90
CA PRO A 57 48.21 43.84 40.00
C PRO A 57 48.78 42.41 40.00
N ALA A 58 49.00 41.91 41.21
CA ALA A 58 49.62 40.63 41.54
C ALA A 58 48.89 39.40 40.97
N GLU A 59 49.68 38.41 40.59
CA GLU A 59 49.28 37.09 40.09
C GLU A 59 48.55 36.30 41.19
N LYS A 60 47.23 36.09 41.02
CA LYS A 60 46.45 35.17 41.86
C LYS A 60 46.77 33.74 41.45
N LYS A 61 47.46 33.02 42.34
CA LYS A 61 47.65 31.56 42.29
C LYS A 61 46.26 30.89 42.39
N VAL A 62 45.72 30.42 41.28
CA VAL A 62 44.49 29.62 41.26
C VAL A 62 44.84 28.23 41.79
N LEU A 63 44.24 27.85 42.92
CA LEU A 63 44.30 26.49 43.45
C LEU A 63 43.76 25.52 42.39
N ALA A 64 44.56 24.51 42.02
CA ALA A 64 44.10 23.41 41.20
C ALA A 64 42.93 22.68 41.90
N PRO A 65 41.83 22.34 41.19
CA PRO A 65 40.84 21.45 41.75
C PRO A 65 41.44 20.06 41.95
N ALA A 66 41.07 19.42 43.06
CA ALA A 66 41.45 18.05 43.41
C ALA A 66 41.10 17.07 42.27
N PRO A 67 41.90 16.00 42.07
CA PRO A 67 41.61 15.01 41.03
C PRO A 67 40.30 14.30 41.36
N GLN A 68 39.22 14.69 40.66
CA GLN A 68 38.05 13.84 40.53
C GLN A 68 38.51 12.58 39.80
N SER A 69 38.32 11.44 40.44
CA SER A 69 38.54 10.13 39.86
C SER A 69 37.91 10.10 38.47
N ALA A 70 38.73 9.80 37.46
CA ALA A 70 38.24 9.44 36.14
C ALA A 70 37.38 8.18 36.29
N ALA A 71 36.08 8.38 36.51
CA ALA A 71 35.09 7.39 36.16
C ALA A 71 35.21 7.27 34.64
N SER A 72 35.86 6.20 34.21
CA SER A 72 35.85 5.76 32.83
C SER A 72 34.44 5.92 32.27
N ASP A 73 34.30 6.66 31.18
CA ASP A 73 33.19 6.51 30.25
C ASP A 73 33.18 5.04 29.82
N ALA A 74 32.50 4.20 30.59
CA ALA A 74 32.16 2.86 30.17
C ALA A 74 31.19 3.06 29.00
N PRO A 75 31.51 2.60 27.78
CA PRO A 75 30.54 2.64 26.71
C PRO A 75 29.28 1.90 27.18
N ALA A 76 28.13 2.57 27.07
CA ALA A 76 26.84 1.94 27.32
C ALA A 76 26.81 0.58 26.60
N PRO A 77 26.36 -0.50 27.25
CA PRO A 77 26.46 -1.83 26.66
C PRO A 77 25.80 -1.81 25.28
N GLU A 78 26.60 -2.03 24.23
CA GLU A 78 26.08 -2.09 22.87
C GLU A 78 24.91 -3.09 22.85
N PRO A 79 23.70 -2.69 22.41
CA PRO A 79 22.58 -3.60 22.37
C PRO A 79 22.98 -4.80 21.52
N LYS A 80 22.90 -6.00 22.08
CA LYS A 80 23.31 -7.25 21.43
C LYS A 80 22.66 -7.32 20.04
N LYS A 81 23.48 -7.09 19.01
CA LYS A 81 23.07 -7.12 17.60
C LYS A 81 22.67 -8.55 17.25
N PHE A 82 21.39 -8.78 16.95
CA PHE A 82 20.91 -10.07 16.46
C PHE A 82 20.87 -9.99 14.92
N LEU A 83 21.62 -10.86 14.24
CA LEU A 83 21.79 -10.83 12.78
C LEU A 83 22.26 -9.45 12.24
N GLY A 84 23.11 -8.74 12.99
CA GLY A 84 23.68 -7.45 12.55
C GLY A 84 22.78 -6.23 12.72
N PHE A 85 21.53 -6.41 13.20
CA PHE A 85 20.58 -5.32 13.44
C PHE A 85 20.27 -5.13 14.93
N GLU A 86 19.85 -3.92 15.28
CA GLU A 86 19.42 -3.57 16.62
C GLU A 86 18.13 -4.36 16.99
N PRO A 87 17.97 -4.85 18.23
CA PRO A 87 16.77 -5.59 18.64
C PRO A 87 15.46 -4.81 18.41
N LEU A 88 15.54 -3.48 18.51
CA LEU A 88 14.44 -2.57 18.21
C LEU A 88 14.00 -2.63 16.74
N THR A 89 14.94 -2.79 15.81
CA THR A 89 14.67 -2.91 14.38
C THR A 89 13.89 -4.20 14.09
N TRP A 90 14.29 -5.33 14.69
CA TRP A 90 13.52 -6.59 14.59
C TRP A 90 12.13 -6.51 15.23
N ALA A 91 12.00 -5.81 16.36
CA ALA A 91 10.71 -5.56 17.02
C ALA A 91 9.76 -4.70 16.18
N LYS A 92 10.26 -3.92 15.22
CA LYS A 92 9.44 -3.21 14.21
C LYS A 92 9.06 -4.12 13.04
N ILE A 93 10.06 -4.80 12.47
CA ILE A 93 9.95 -5.44 11.15
C ILE A 93 9.10 -6.70 11.21
N LEU A 94 9.24 -7.52 12.26
CA LEU A 94 8.48 -8.76 12.37
C LEU A 94 6.97 -8.47 12.47
N PRO A 95 6.49 -7.57 13.37
CA PRO A 95 5.07 -7.26 13.41
C PRO A 95 4.61 -6.45 12.18
N LEU A 96 5.44 -5.58 11.58
CA LEU A 96 5.10 -4.94 10.31
C LEU A 96 4.92 -5.96 9.17
N GLY A 97 5.81 -6.95 9.08
CA GLY A 97 5.72 -8.03 8.10
C GLY A 97 4.48 -8.88 8.32
N ALA A 98 4.17 -9.24 9.57
CA ALA A 98 2.95 -9.96 9.92
C ALA A 98 1.68 -9.16 9.60
N MET A 99 1.68 -7.85 9.90
CA MET A 99 0.59 -6.95 9.54
C MET A 99 0.41 -6.86 8.02
N PHE A 100 1.51 -6.72 7.27
CA PHE A 100 1.48 -6.67 5.81
C PHE A 100 0.96 -7.98 5.21
N PHE A 101 1.40 -9.12 5.74
CA PHE A 101 0.90 -10.43 5.37
C PHE A 101 -0.61 -10.53 5.56
N CYS A 102 -1.15 -10.12 6.72
CA CYS A 102 -2.59 -10.17 6.98
C CYS A 102 -3.38 -9.24 6.04
N ILE A 103 -2.85 -8.04 5.79
CA ILE A 103 -3.45 -7.07 4.87
C ILE A 103 -3.52 -7.62 3.45
N LEU A 104 -2.43 -8.23 2.97
CA LEU A 104 -2.35 -8.81 1.63
C LEU A 104 -3.15 -10.09 1.50
N PHE A 105 -3.17 -10.94 2.53
CA PHE A 105 -4.02 -12.11 2.59
C PHE A 105 -5.50 -11.73 2.43
N ASN A 106 -5.96 -10.74 3.20
CA ASN A 106 -7.31 -10.20 3.06
C ASN A 106 -7.54 -9.57 1.68
N TYR A 107 -6.58 -8.78 1.19
CA TYR A 107 -6.66 -8.13 -0.12
C TYR A 107 -6.87 -9.16 -1.24
N THR A 108 -6.11 -10.26 -1.24
CA THR A 108 -6.24 -11.32 -2.26
C THR A 108 -7.61 -12.00 -2.19
N ILE A 109 -8.08 -12.38 -0.99
CA ILE A 109 -9.42 -12.97 -0.83
C ILE A 109 -10.51 -12.03 -1.35
N LEU A 110 -10.45 -10.75 -0.98
CA LEU A 110 -11.40 -9.73 -1.41
C LEU A 110 -11.35 -9.49 -2.92
N ARG A 111 -10.14 -9.45 -3.50
CA ARG A 111 -9.89 -9.29 -4.93
C ARG A 111 -10.50 -10.44 -5.73
N ASP A 112 -10.34 -11.67 -5.28
CA ASP A 112 -10.81 -12.84 -6.00
C ASP A 112 -12.34 -13.01 -5.81
N THR A 113 -12.86 -12.71 -4.62
CA THR A 113 -14.30 -12.84 -4.30
C THR A 113 -15.15 -11.78 -4.99
N LYS A 114 -14.70 -10.52 -5.06
CA LYS A 114 -15.50 -9.41 -5.62
C LYS A 114 -15.89 -9.63 -7.08
N ASP A 115 -14.97 -10.17 -7.88
CA ASP A 115 -15.19 -10.38 -9.31
C ASP A 115 -16.19 -11.50 -9.50
N VAL A 116 -16.07 -12.59 -8.73
CA VAL A 116 -17.00 -13.72 -8.82
C VAL A 116 -18.41 -13.30 -8.42
N LEU A 117 -18.58 -12.54 -7.34
CA LEU A 117 -19.90 -12.05 -6.89
C LEU A 117 -20.61 -11.24 -7.97
N VAL A 118 -19.88 -10.36 -8.64
CA VAL A 118 -20.47 -9.45 -9.64
C VAL A 118 -20.70 -10.14 -10.99
N VAL A 119 -19.79 -11.03 -11.41
CA VAL A 119 -19.87 -11.71 -12.71
C VAL A 119 -20.89 -12.85 -12.70
N THR A 120 -21.07 -13.54 -11.57
CA THR A 120 -22.01 -14.67 -11.45
C THR A 120 -23.42 -14.26 -11.04
N ALA A 121 -23.63 -12.97 -10.72
CA ALA A 121 -24.94 -12.48 -10.32
C ALA A 121 -25.99 -12.62 -11.44
N PRO A 122 -27.27 -12.89 -11.10
CA PRO A 122 -28.34 -13.02 -12.09
C PRO A 122 -28.40 -11.80 -13.03
N GLY A 123 -28.38 -12.06 -14.33
CA GLY A 123 -28.43 -11.08 -15.42
C GLY A 123 -27.23 -10.11 -15.49
N SER A 124 -26.13 -10.42 -14.80
CA SER A 124 -24.87 -9.69 -14.82
C SER A 124 -23.83 -10.48 -15.61
N GLY A 125 -22.74 -9.83 -16.00
CA GLY A 125 -21.62 -10.45 -16.71
C GLY A 125 -20.33 -9.68 -16.51
N ALA A 126 -19.24 -10.10 -17.18
CA ALA A 126 -17.93 -9.48 -17.00
C ALA A 126 -17.87 -8.04 -17.55
N GLU A 127 -18.77 -7.72 -18.46
CA GLU A 127 -18.96 -6.41 -19.07
C GLU A 127 -19.39 -5.33 -18.07
N ILE A 128 -19.87 -5.68 -16.88
CA ILE A 128 -20.22 -4.71 -15.82
C ILE A 128 -18.97 -4.14 -15.12
N ILE A 129 -17.85 -4.85 -15.13
CA ILE A 129 -16.63 -4.49 -14.41
C ILE A 129 -16.09 -3.12 -14.84
N PRO A 130 -15.96 -2.81 -16.16
CA PRO A 130 -15.59 -1.47 -16.60
C PRO A 130 -16.54 -0.38 -16.10
N PHE A 131 -17.86 -0.61 -16.15
CA PHE A 131 -18.83 0.37 -15.66
C PHE A 131 -18.71 0.57 -14.16
N LEU A 132 -18.54 -0.49 -13.38
CA LEU A 132 -18.31 -0.39 -11.93
C LEU A 132 -17.05 0.41 -11.61
N LYS A 133 -15.93 0.09 -12.27
CA LYS A 133 -14.66 0.78 -12.05
C LYS A 133 -14.79 2.28 -12.36
N THR A 134 -15.41 2.63 -13.50
CA THR A 134 -15.49 4.02 -13.96
C THR A 134 -16.58 4.83 -13.25
N TRP A 135 -17.78 4.28 -13.09
CA TRP A 135 -18.96 5.03 -12.63
C TRP A 135 -19.19 4.95 -11.13
N VAL A 136 -18.68 3.92 -10.46
CA VAL A 136 -18.92 3.72 -9.02
C VAL A 136 -17.62 3.80 -8.24
N ASN A 137 -16.61 3.01 -8.60
CA ASN A 137 -15.37 2.92 -7.85
C ASN A 137 -14.58 4.24 -7.87
N LEU A 138 -14.42 4.86 -9.05
CA LEU A 138 -13.68 6.11 -9.16
C LEU A 138 -14.31 7.26 -8.35
N PRO A 139 -15.63 7.56 -8.46
CA PRO A 139 -16.27 8.55 -7.60
C PRO A 139 -16.15 8.24 -6.11
N MET A 140 -16.33 6.97 -5.73
CA MET A 140 -16.22 6.54 -4.33
C MET A 140 -14.78 6.65 -3.80
N ALA A 141 -13.77 6.37 -4.61
CA ALA A 141 -12.36 6.56 -4.25
C ALA A 141 -12.01 8.05 -4.07
N ILE A 142 -12.55 8.92 -4.92
CA ILE A 142 -12.40 10.37 -4.76
C ILE A 142 -13.10 10.82 -3.47
N GLY A 143 -14.34 10.39 -3.24
CA GLY A 143 -15.09 10.67 -2.02
C GLY A 143 -14.36 10.20 -0.76
N PHE A 144 -13.80 8.99 -0.79
CA PHE A 144 -13.00 8.46 0.31
C PHE A 144 -11.73 9.28 0.52
N THR A 145 -11.07 9.74 -0.54
CA THR A 145 -9.87 10.59 -0.43
C THR A 145 -10.19 11.92 0.27
N VAL A 146 -11.33 12.54 -0.07
CA VAL A 146 -11.80 13.76 0.61
C VAL A 146 -12.13 13.48 2.07
N LEU A 147 -12.87 12.40 2.35
CA LEU A 147 -13.21 11.97 3.70
C LEU A 147 -11.96 11.69 4.54
N TYR A 148 -11.00 10.96 3.99
CA TYR A 148 -9.73 10.66 4.64
C TYR A 148 -8.91 11.92 4.90
N SER A 149 -8.85 12.85 3.95
CA SER A 149 -8.18 14.14 4.14
C SER A 149 -8.79 14.90 5.32
N TRP A 150 -10.12 14.99 5.37
CA TRP A 150 -10.83 15.60 6.49
C TRP A 150 -10.55 14.89 7.82
N MET A 151 -10.69 13.55 7.88
CA MET A 151 -10.40 12.76 9.08
C MET A 151 -8.95 12.94 9.53
N SER A 152 -7.98 12.99 8.62
CA SER A 152 -6.56 13.13 8.93
C SER A 152 -6.18 14.51 9.50
N ASN A 153 -7.03 15.51 9.32
CA ASN A 153 -6.88 16.85 9.88
C ASN A 153 -7.48 16.99 11.28
N VAL A 154 -8.45 16.13 11.62
CA VAL A 154 -9.19 16.15 12.90
C VAL A 154 -8.65 15.10 13.87
N LEU A 155 -8.37 13.89 13.40
CA LEU A 155 -7.95 12.75 14.21
C LEU A 155 -6.43 12.64 14.31
N GLU A 156 -5.96 12.19 15.47
CA GLU A 156 -4.59 11.73 15.61
C GLU A 156 -4.34 10.42 14.83
N LYS A 157 -3.06 10.08 14.64
CA LYS A 157 -2.64 8.96 13.78
C LYS A 157 -3.23 7.61 14.16
N GLU A 158 -3.32 7.32 15.46
CA GLU A 158 -3.83 6.05 15.98
C GLU A 158 -5.36 5.95 15.85
N PRO A 159 -6.16 6.93 16.33
CA PRO A 159 -7.59 6.96 16.06
C PRO A 159 -7.93 6.98 14.56
N LEU A 160 -7.14 7.67 13.73
CA LEU A 160 -7.34 7.71 12.27
C LEU A 160 -7.22 6.31 11.65
N PHE A 161 -6.25 5.51 12.09
CA PHE A 161 -6.07 4.15 11.59
C PHE A 161 -7.30 3.29 11.92
N TYR A 162 -7.74 3.31 13.19
CA TYR A 162 -8.89 2.52 13.64
C TYR A 162 -10.20 2.99 13.01
N ALA A 163 -10.43 4.30 12.94
CA ALA A 163 -11.61 4.88 12.29
C ALA A 163 -11.70 4.51 10.81
N CYS A 164 -10.57 4.30 10.14
CA CYS A 164 -10.56 3.84 8.74
C CYS A 164 -10.79 2.33 8.63
N ILE A 165 -10.09 1.48 9.40
CA ILE A 165 -10.10 0.02 9.19
C ILE A 165 -11.35 -0.67 9.75
N ILE A 166 -11.89 -0.20 10.89
CA ILE A 166 -13.04 -0.83 11.55
C ILE A 166 -14.28 -0.86 10.65
N PRO A 167 -14.65 0.23 9.93
CA PRO A 167 -15.76 0.20 8.99
C PRO A 167 -15.61 -0.84 7.87
N PHE A 168 -14.39 -1.07 7.34
CA PHE A 168 -14.18 -2.13 6.35
C PHE A 168 -14.45 -3.51 6.94
N ILE A 169 -13.88 -3.79 8.12
CA ILE A 169 -14.05 -5.08 8.79
C ILE A 169 -15.52 -5.32 9.14
N ALA A 170 -16.18 -4.32 9.71
CA ALA A 170 -17.60 -4.38 10.05
C ALA A 170 -18.47 -4.60 8.80
N PHE A 171 -18.16 -3.91 7.70
CA PHE A 171 -18.86 -4.09 6.43
C PHE A 171 -18.73 -5.52 5.90
N PHE A 172 -17.52 -6.08 5.82
CA PHE A 172 -17.33 -7.44 5.31
C PHE A 172 -17.96 -8.51 6.22
N GLY A 173 -17.93 -8.30 7.53
CA GLY A 173 -18.64 -9.15 8.49
C GLY A 173 -20.16 -9.09 8.30
N ALA A 174 -20.74 -7.89 8.22
CA ALA A 174 -22.16 -7.68 8.00
C ALA A 174 -22.62 -8.14 6.61
N PHE A 175 -21.73 -8.11 5.61
CA PHE A 175 -22.05 -8.54 4.26
C PHE A 175 -22.38 -10.03 4.22
N ALA A 176 -21.56 -10.85 4.87
CA ALA A 176 -21.77 -12.28 4.99
C ALA A 176 -23.04 -12.63 5.80
N THR A 177 -23.27 -11.95 6.93
CA THR A 177 -24.32 -12.34 7.88
C THR A 177 -25.70 -11.73 7.61
N VAL A 178 -25.75 -10.53 7.01
CA VAL A 178 -27.01 -9.77 6.83
C VAL A 178 -27.31 -9.52 5.36
N LEU A 179 -26.38 -8.91 4.61
CA LEU A 179 -26.65 -8.47 3.24
C LEU A 179 -26.81 -9.64 2.26
N TYR A 180 -25.99 -10.69 2.40
CA TYR A 180 -26.03 -11.83 1.51
C TYR A 180 -27.29 -12.72 1.72
N PRO A 181 -27.71 -13.06 2.96
CA PRO A 181 -28.95 -13.80 3.19
C PRO A 181 -30.20 -13.01 2.76
N MET A 182 -30.17 -11.68 2.89
CA MET A 182 -31.30 -10.81 2.50
C MET A 182 -31.27 -10.39 1.02
N ARG A 183 -30.43 -11.02 0.19
CA ARG A 183 -30.26 -10.65 -1.23
C ARG A 183 -31.58 -10.59 -1.98
N ASP A 184 -32.49 -11.54 -1.76
CA ASP A 184 -33.73 -11.63 -2.53
C ASP A 184 -34.71 -10.49 -2.25
N ALA A 185 -34.64 -9.88 -1.05
CA ALA A 185 -35.42 -8.69 -0.68
C ALA A 185 -34.73 -7.38 -1.06
N LEU A 186 -33.39 -7.35 -1.05
CA LEU A 186 -32.60 -6.14 -1.29
C LEU A 186 -32.38 -5.84 -2.77
N HIS A 187 -32.45 -6.85 -3.64
CA HIS A 187 -32.25 -6.69 -5.08
C HIS A 187 -33.57 -6.34 -5.79
N PRO A 188 -33.70 -5.14 -6.39
CA PRO A 188 -34.92 -4.73 -7.12
C PRO A 188 -34.98 -5.41 -8.49
N THR A 189 -35.11 -6.74 -8.51
CA THR A 189 -35.07 -7.57 -9.71
C THR A 189 -36.20 -7.26 -10.69
N GLU A 190 -37.43 -7.09 -10.20
CA GLU A 190 -38.59 -6.80 -11.04
C GLU A 190 -38.57 -5.39 -11.65
N PHE A 191 -38.13 -4.38 -10.89
CA PHE A 191 -37.96 -3.02 -11.40
C PHE A 191 -36.88 -2.96 -12.49
N CYS A 192 -35.77 -3.67 -12.30
CA CYS A 192 -34.70 -3.69 -13.31
C CYS A 192 -35.11 -4.47 -14.57
N LYS A 193 -36.00 -5.47 -14.47
CA LYS A 193 -36.55 -6.16 -15.64
C LYS A 193 -37.44 -5.23 -16.47
N SER A 194 -38.33 -4.46 -15.84
CA SER A 194 -39.19 -3.50 -16.56
C SER A 194 -38.39 -2.34 -17.18
N LEU A 195 -37.36 -1.87 -16.47
CA LEU A 195 -36.45 -0.84 -16.98
C LEU A 195 -35.61 -1.33 -18.17
N LEU A 196 -35.15 -2.59 -18.15
CA LEU A 196 -34.40 -3.15 -19.27
C LEU A 196 -35.30 -3.36 -20.50
N ALA A 197 -36.55 -3.75 -20.30
CA ALA A 197 -37.52 -3.91 -21.38
C ALA A 197 -37.85 -2.59 -22.09
N THR A 198 -37.79 -1.46 -21.37
CA THR A 198 -38.07 -0.12 -21.91
C THR A 198 -36.83 0.55 -22.52
N MET A 199 -35.67 0.40 -21.90
CA MET A 199 -34.41 1.06 -22.32
C MET A 199 -33.61 0.24 -23.36
N GLY A 200 -33.86 -1.06 -23.46
CA GLY A 200 -33.20 -1.98 -24.39
C GLY A 200 -31.84 -2.53 -23.92
N PRO A 201 -31.24 -3.46 -24.69
CA PRO A 201 -30.10 -4.26 -24.24
C PRO A 201 -28.80 -3.47 -23.99
N ARG A 202 -28.67 -2.28 -24.58
CA ARG A 202 -27.47 -1.42 -24.42
C ARG A 202 -27.30 -0.92 -22.99
N TRP A 203 -28.38 -0.85 -22.21
CA TRP A 203 -28.37 -0.41 -20.82
C TRP A 203 -28.22 -1.57 -19.83
N ALA A 204 -28.01 -2.81 -20.30
CA ALA A 204 -27.88 -3.98 -19.45
C ALA A 204 -26.78 -3.84 -18.38
N GLY A 205 -25.64 -3.23 -18.72
CA GLY A 205 -24.55 -2.98 -17.77
C GLY A 205 -24.96 -2.07 -16.60
N PRO A 206 -25.32 -0.80 -16.85
CA PRO A 206 -25.79 0.11 -15.80
C PRO A 206 -27.01 -0.40 -15.02
N ILE A 207 -27.96 -1.05 -15.69
CA ILE A 207 -29.15 -1.63 -15.04
C ILE A 207 -28.76 -2.81 -14.15
N ALA A 208 -27.76 -3.61 -14.54
CA ALA A 208 -27.24 -4.69 -13.70
C ALA A 208 -26.55 -4.16 -12.43
N ILE A 209 -25.94 -2.97 -12.46
CA ILE A 209 -25.38 -2.31 -11.27
C ILE A 209 -26.50 -1.99 -10.27
N LEU A 210 -27.60 -1.40 -10.75
CA LEU A 210 -28.76 -1.08 -9.93
C LEU A 210 -29.45 -2.33 -9.38
N ARG A 211 -29.59 -3.36 -10.22
CA ARG A 211 -30.20 -4.63 -9.82
C ARG A 211 -29.38 -5.30 -8.71
N ASN A 212 -28.05 -5.35 -8.88
CA ASN A 212 -27.14 -6.09 -8.01
C ASN A 212 -26.32 -5.15 -7.10
N TRP A 213 -26.95 -4.09 -6.57
CA TRP A 213 -26.24 -2.99 -5.89
C TRP A 213 -25.45 -3.41 -4.64
N THR A 214 -25.90 -4.41 -3.87
CA THR A 214 -25.17 -4.91 -2.69
C THR A 214 -23.84 -5.56 -3.10
N PHE A 215 -23.81 -6.31 -4.21
CA PHE A 215 -22.59 -6.90 -4.76
C PHE A 215 -21.68 -5.83 -5.37
N CYS A 216 -22.26 -4.79 -5.96
CA CYS A 216 -21.52 -3.62 -6.44
C CYS A 216 -20.87 -2.85 -5.26
N LEU A 217 -21.57 -2.73 -4.14
CA LEU A 217 -21.03 -2.13 -2.93
C LEU A 217 -19.88 -2.97 -2.36
N PHE A 218 -20.04 -4.29 -2.32
CA PHE A 218 -18.95 -5.19 -1.95
C PHE A 218 -17.72 -5.00 -2.85
N TYR A 219 -17.94 -4.89 -4.16
CA TYR A 219 -16.89 -4.66 -5.14
C TYR A 219 -16.10 -3.38 -4.85
N VAL A 220 -16.79 -2.27 -4.61
CA VAL A 220 -16.16 -0.98 -4.27
C VAL A 220 -15.38 -1.09 -2.97
N MET A 221 -15.96 -1.67 -1.93
CA MET A 221 -15.28 -1.83 -0.64
C MET A 221 -14.02 -2.71 -0.76
N ALA A 222 -14.07 -3.76 -1.59
CA ALA A 222 -12.92 -4.63 -1.87
C ALA A 222 -11.82 -3.92 -2.69
N GLU A 223 -12.18 -3.10 -3.67
CA GLU A 223 -11.25 -2.24 -4.40
C GLU A 223 -10.58 -1.22 -3.47
N LEU A 224 -11.38 -0.57 -2.61
CA LEU A 224 -10.88 0.41 -1.65
C LEU A 224 -9.96 -0.20 -0.60
N TRP A 225 -10.08 -1.49 -0.27
CA TRP A 225 -9.12 -2.15 0.63
C TRP A 225 -7.68 -2.02 0.11
N GLY A 226 -7.47 -2.25 -1.18
CA GLY A 226 -6.15 -2.12 -1.82
C GLY A 226 -5.60 -0.70 -1.72
N SER A 227 -6.39 0.29 -2.15
CA SER A 227 -5.94 1.69 -2.18
C SER A 227 -5.84 2.33 -0.80
N VAL A 228 -6.74 2.01 0.12
CA VAL A 228 -6.81 2.63 1.45
C VAL A 228 -5.95 1.86 2.45
N VAL A 229 -6.21 0.57 2.65
CA VAL A 229 -5.59 -0.19 3.73
C VAL A 229 -4.13 -0.50 3.42
N VAL A 230 -3.83 -0.92 2.18
CA VAL A 230 -2.44 -1.18 1.76
C VAL A 230 -1.70 0.13 1.54
N SER A 231 -2.17 1.00 0.63
CA SER A 231 -1.38 2.15 0.20
C SER A 231 -1.35 3.30 1.21
N VAL A 232 -2.47 3.61 1.88
CA VAL A 232 -2.55 4.76 2.80
C VAL A 232 -2.22 4.37 4.23
N LEU A 233 -2.89 3.34 4.76
CA LEU A 233 -2.76 2.99 6.18
C LEU A 233 -1.43 2.27 6.48
N PHE A 234 -1.15 1.15 5.80
CA PHE A 234 0.06 0.37 6.05
C PHE A 234 1.33 1.16 5.71
N TRP A 235 1.47 1.62 4.47
CA TRP A 235 2.67 2.37 4.09
C TRP A 235 2.77 3.72 4.80
N GLY A 236 1.63 4.36 5.09
CA GLY A 236 1.60 5.55 5.92
C GLY A 236 2.16 5.31 7.32
N PHE A 237 1.93 4.15 7.92
CA PHE A 237 2.47 3.76 9.22
C PHE A 237 3.92 3.26 9.14
N ALA A 238 4.23 2.35 8.20
CA ALA A 238 5.57 1.79 8.01
C ALA A 238 6.62 2.90 7.81
N ASN A 239 6.31 3.92 6.99
CA ASN A 239 7.19 5.07 6.76
C ASN A 239 7.39 5.95 8.00
N GLN A 240 6.49 5.90 8.98
CA GLN A 240 6.63 6.70 10.20
C GLN A 240 7.58 6.05 11.19
N ILE A 241 7.59 4.72 11.28
CA ILE A 241 8.37 3.98 12.28
C ILE A 241 9.72 3.46 11.73
N THR A 242 9.85 3.37 10.41
CA THR A 242 11.07 2.90 9.72
C THR A 242 11.93 4.09 9.27
N THR A 243 13.26 3.98 9.34
CA THR A 243 14.19 4.97 8.73
C THR A 243 14.39 4.70 7.24
N VAL A 244 15.05 5.62 6.53
CA VAL A 244 15.34 5.44 5.09
C VAL A 244 16.32 4.28 4.87
N GLU A 245 17.33 4.11 5.74
CA GLU A 245 18.24 2.96 5.63
C GLU A 245 17.52 1.64 5.87
N GLU A 246 16.73 1.54 6.94
CA GLU A 246 15.91 0.35 7.25
C GLU A 246 14.94 0.05 6.10
N ALA A 247 14.26 1.07 5.54
CA ALA A 247 13.30 0.89 4.46
C ALA A 247 13.94 0.29 3.20
N SER A 248 15.15 0.73 2.84
CA SER A 248 15.87 0.22 1.66
C SER A 248 16.20 -1.27 1.75
N GLN A 249 16.31 -1.81 2.96
CA GLN A 249 16.64 -3.22 3.22
C GLN A 249 15.40 -4.08 3.41
N PHE A 250 14.41 -3.59 4.17
CA PHE A 250 13.26 -4.41 4.60
C PHE A 250 12.02 -4.27 3.69
N TYR A 251 11.85 -3.17 2.96
CA TYR A 251 10.70 -3.04 2.05
C TYR A 251 10.73 -4.07 0.91
N PRO A 252 11.90 -4.38 0.30
CA PRO A 252 11.99 -5.50 -0.64
C PRO A 252 11.59 -6.84 -0.01
N LEU A 253 11.93 -7.07 1.26
CA LEU A 253 11.56 -8.29 2.00
C LEU A 253 10.04 -8.39 2.20
N PHE A 254 9.37 -7.26 2.48
CA PHE A 254 7.90 -7.22 2.52
C PHE A 254 7.29 -7.56 1.15
N GLY A 255 7.90 -7.10 0.06
CA GLY A 255 7.53 -7.48 -1.31
C GLY A 255 7.66 -8.98 -1.56
N LEU A 256 8.72 -9.63 -1.06
CA LEU A 256 8.86 -11.08 -1.16
C LEU A 256 7.84 -11.82 -0.27
N GLY A 257 7.55 -11.29 0.91
CA GLY A 257 6.51 -11.80 1.81
C GLY A 257 5.10 -11.71 1.23
N ALA A 258 4.84 -10.79 0.29
CA ALA A 258 3.58 -10.68 -0.42
C ALA A 258 3.22 -11.98 -1.18
N ASN A 259 4.21 -12.62 -1.80
CA ASN A 259 4.01 -13.89 -2.51
C ASN A 259 3.59 -15.01 -1.57
N VAL A 260 4.09 -15.00 -0.34
CA VAL A 260 3.69 -15.98 0.69
C VAL A 260 2.21 -15.78 1.03
N ALA A 261 1.78 -14.52 1.25
CA ALA A 261 0.36 -14.21 1.51
C ALA A 261 -0.56 -14.65 0.36
N LEU A 262 -0.12 -14.47 -0.89
CA LEU A 262 -0.82 -14.93 -2.09
C LEU A 262 -1.00 -16.46 -2.10
N ILE A 263 0.03 -17.23 -1.78
CA ILE A 263 -0.06 -18.70 -1.71
C ILE A 263 -1.09 -19.13 -0.65
N PHE A 264 -1.00 -18.60 0.58
CA PHE A 264 -1.92 -18.98 1.65
C PHE A 264 -3.37 -18.58 1.35
N SER A 265 -3.59 -17.39 0.78
CA SER A 265 -4.93 -16.95 0.38
C SER A 265 -5.50 -17.80 -0.76
N GLY A 266 -4.70 -18.15 -1.76
CA GLY A 266 -5.11 -19.06 -2.84
C GLY A 266 -5.52 -20.44 -2.32
N GLN A 267 -4.78 -21.01 -1.36
CA GLN A 267 -5.14 -22.27 -0.71
C GLN A 267 -6.44 -22.15 0.10
N ALA A 268 -6.63 -21.04 0.83
CA ALA A 268 -7.88 -20.79 1.56
C ALA A 268 -9.10 -20.71 0.64
N VAL A 269 -8.97 -20.00 -0.49
CA VAL A 269 -10.02 -19.93 -1.52
C VAL A 269 -10.31 -21.32 -2.11
N LYS A 270 -9.26 -22.08 -2.46
CA LYS A 270 -9.40 -23.45 -2.98
C LYS A 270 -10.11 -24.38 -1.99
N TYR A 271 -9.77 -24.29 -0.71
CA TYR A 271 -10.40 -25.07 0.35
C TYR A 271 -11.92 -24.80 0.40
N PHE A 272 -12.34 -23.54 0.44
CA PHE A 272 -13.77 -23.22 0.46
C PHE A 272 -14.49 -23.56 -0.85
N SER A 273 -13.80 -23.56 -1.99
CA SER A 273 -14.35 -24.06 -3.26
C SER A 273 -14.55 -25.58 -3.24
N GLN A 274 -13.68 -26.34 -2.56
CA GLN A 274 -13.86 -27.80 -2.39
C GLN A 274 -14.97 -28.12 -1.39
N VAL A 275 -15.07 -27.37 -0.28
CA VAL A 275 -16.18 -27.48 0.67
C VAL A 275 -17.52 -27.28 -0.03
N ARG A 276 -17.60 -26.32 -0.96
CA ARG A 276 -18.79 -26.12 -1.80
C ARG A 276 -19.17 -27.35 -2.63
N ALA A 277 -18.18 -28.06 -3.17
CA ALA A 277 -18.42 -29.24 -4.01
C ALA A 277 -18.91 -30.47 -3.21
N GLY A 278 -18.66 -30.51 -1.90
CA GLY A 278 -19.05 -31.61 -1.02
C GLY A 278 -20.39 -31.43 -0.31
N LEU A 279 -21.10 -30.32 -0.52
CA LEU A 279 -22.36 -30.02 0.17
C LEU A 279 -23.58 -30.71 -0.49
N PRO A 280 -24.59 -31.14 0.29
CA PRO A 280 -25.81 -31.76 -0.25
C PRO A 280 -26.58 -30.83 -1.22
N PRO A 281 -27.25 -31.38 -2.24
CA PRO A 281 -28.09 -30.60 -3.14
C PRO A 281 -29.23 -29.94 -2.36
N GLY A 282 -29.25 -28.59 -2.32
CA GLY A 282 -30.24 -27.78 -1.61
C GLY A 282 -29.64 -26.76 -0.63
N VAL A 283 -28.36 -26.87 -0.28
CA VAL A 283 -27.64 -25.85 0.50
C VAL A 283 -26.99 -24.83 -0.43
N ASP A 284 -27.08 -23.52 -0.13
CA ASP A 284 -26.35 -22.49 -0.86
C ASP A 284 -24.85 -22.60 -0.56
N GLY A 285 -24.18 -23.48 -1.31
CA GLY A 285 -22.75 -23.74 -1.15
C GLY A 285 -21.89 -22.51 -1.42
N TRP A 286 -22.35 -21.53 -2.21
CA TRP A 286 -21.64 -20.27 -2.36
C TRP A 286 -21.76 -19.41 -1.09
N GLY A 287 -22.95 -19.33 -0.51
CA GLY A 287 -23.16 -18.62 0.77
C GLY A 287 -22.27 -19.16 1.89
N VAL A 288 -22.11 -20.48 1.99
CA VAL A 288 -21.22 -21.12 2.99
C VAL A 288 -19.75 -20.76 2.74
N SER A 289 -19.28 -20.86 1.49
CA SER A 289 -17.91 -20.46 1.13
C SER A 289 -17.67 -18.97 1.39
N LEU A 290 -18.63 -18.12 1.03
CA LEU A 290 -18.56 -16.68 1.25
C LEU A 290 -18.49 -16.35 2.74
N ASN A 291 -19.31 -16.99 3.57
CA ASN A 291 -19.27 -16.81 5.03
C ASN A 291 -17.92 -17.22 5.61
N GLY A 292 -17.35 -18.33 5.14
CA GLY A 292 -16.02 -18.78 5.54
C GLY A 292 -14.92 -17.78 5.16
N LEU A 293 -14.92 -17.31 3.91
CA LEU A 293 -13.97 -16.33 3.41
C LEU A 293 -14.08 -14.99 4.14
N MET A 294 -15.30 -14.49 4.36
CA MET A 294 -15.51 -13.23 5.09
C MET A 294 -15.15 -13.37 6.57
N SER A 295 -15.38 -14.53 7.18
CA SER A 295 -14.92 -14.80 8.55
C SER A 295 -13.40 -14.72 8.64
N MET A 296 -12.68 -15.28 7.66
CA MET A 296 -11.21 -15.13 7.58
C MET A 296 -10.79 -13.67 7.42
N VAL A 297 -11.48 -12.89 6.58
CA VAL A 297 -11.19 -11.46 6.41
C VAL A 297 -11.41 -10.70 7.72
N VAL A 298 -12.47 -10.99 8.47
CA VAL A 298 -12.74 -10.35 9.76
C VAL A 298 -11.69 -10.74 10.81
N LEU A 299 -11.31 -12.01 10.89
CA LEU A 299 -10.23 -12.48 11.76
C LEU A 299 -8.89 -11.83 11.41
N GLY A 300 -8.55 -11.77 10.12
CA GLY A 300 -7.36 -11.07 9.62
C GLY A 300 -7.40 -9.57 9.95
N GLY A 301 -8.57 -8.94 9.83
CA GLY A 301 -8.81 -7.55 10.24
C GLY A 301 -8.60 -7.31 11.73
N GLY A 302 -9.11 -8.21 12.58
CA GLY A 302 -8.89 -8.18 14.02
C GLY A 302 -7.41 -8.34 14.38
N LEU A 303 -6.71 -9.25 13.70
CA LEU A 303 -5.27 -9.45 13.86
C LEU A 303 -4.46 -8.22 13.45
N ILE A 304 -4.83 -7.54 12.35
CA ILE A 304 -4.22 -6.26 11.94
C ILE A 304 -4.39 -5.22 13.05
N CYS A 305 -5.59 -5.11 13.64
CA CYS A 305 -5.86 -4.17 14.74
C CYS A 305 -5.04 -4.49 16.00
N ALA A 306 -4.89 -5.79 16.32
CA ALA A 306 -4.11 -6.25 17.47
C ALA A 306 -2.60 -6.01 17.28
N ILE A 307 -2.07 -6.29 16.08
CA ILE A 307 -0.67 -6.01 15.75
C ILE A 307 -0.39 -4.51 15.77
N TYR A 308 -1.30 -3.71 15.20
CA TYR A 308 -1.18 -2.25 15.22
C TYR A 308 -1.18 -1.72 16.66
N PHE A 309 -2.07 -2.23 17.52
CA PHE A 309 -2.09 -1.90 18.94
C PHE A 309 -0.74 -2.22 19.62
N ALA A 310 -0.21 -3.42 19.39
CA ALA A 310 1.07 -3.84 19.94
C ALA A 310 2.22 -2.95 19.46
N LEU A 311 2.31 -2.65 18.16
CA LEU A 311 3.32 -1.74 17.61
C LEU A 311 3.22 -0.33 18.19
N GLN A 312 2.01 0.18 18.35
CA GLN A 312 1.77 1.51 18.89
C GLN A 312 2.15 1.62 20.37
N ARG A 313 2.04 0.55 21.15
CA ARG A 313 2.39 0.53 22.58
C ARG A 313 3.85 0.16 22.84
N LEU A 314 4.42 -0.75 22.07
CA LEU A 314 5.78 -1.26 22.30
C LEU A 314 6.84 -0.46 21.55
N VAL A 315 6.57 -0.10 20.29
CA VAL A 315 7.59 0.41 19.36
C VAL A 315 7.53 1.93 19.24
N VAL A 316 6.34 2.51 19.14
CA VAL A 316 6.19 3.96 18.91
C VAL A 316 6.73 4.83 20.06
N PRO A 317 6.57 4.46 21.35
CA PRO A 317 7.18 5.23 22.44
C PRO A 317 8.70 5.25 22.36
N GLN A 318 9.33 4.11 22.05
CA GLN A 318 10.77 3.96 21.92
C GLN A 318 11.34 4.77 20.75
N ILE A 319 10.58 4.90 19.65
CA ILE A 319 10.98 5.75 18.51
C ILE A 319 10.80 7.23 18.84
N LYS A 320 9.73 7.61 19.55
CA LYS A 320 9.50 9.02 19.95
C LYS A 320 10.60 9.52 20.87
N THR A 321 11.06 8.71 21.83
CA THR A 321 12.19 9.03 22.71
C THR A 321 13.50 9.20 21.94
N LEU A 322 13.69 8.46 20.83
CA LEU A 322 14.87 8.57 19.96
C LEU A 322 14.81 9.75 18.97
N ARG A 323 13.62 10.27 18.65
CA ARG A 323 13.41 11.28 17.57
C ARG A 323 13.03 12.68 18.06
N ASP A 324 13.26 13.01 19.33
CA ASP A 324 12.75 14.24 19.96
C ASP A 324 13.34 15.58 19.45
N GLY A 325 13.98 15.61 18.28
CA GLY A 325 14.66 16.79 17.73
C GLY A 325 13.91 17.62 16.69
N LYS A 326 13.01 17.07 15.85
CA LYS A 326 12.39 17.85 14.75
C LYS A 326 11.00 17.35 14.35
N LYS A 327 9.95 17.78 15.06
CA LYS A 327 8.60 17.77 14.50
C LYS A 327 8.49 18.86 13.42
N LYS A 328 8.64 18.50 12.15
CA LYS A 328 8.14 19.36 11.06
C LYS A 328 6.62 19.51 11.25
N LYS A 329 6.16 20.74 11.44
CA LYS A 329 4.75 21.09 11.54
C LYS A 329 4.07 20.59 10.26
N LYS A 330 3.14 19.63 10.37
CA LYS A 330 2.31 19.20 9.23
C LYS A 330 1.62 20.45 8.68
N SER A 331 1.89 20.78 7.42
CA SER A 331 1.09 21.77 6.72
C SER A 331 -0.32 21.21 6.59
N LYS A 332 -1.31 21.84 7.23
CA LYS A 332 -2.72 21.52 7.05
C LYS A 332 -3.14 22.10 5.71
N MET A 333 -2.91 21.37 4.62
CA MET A 333 -3.37 21.79 3.30
C MET A 333 -4.78 21.28 3.08
N SER A 334 -5.66 22.15 2.60
CA SER A 334 -6.98 21.75 2.10
C SER A 334 -6.83 20.87 0.85
N VAL A 335 -7.85 20.06 0.52
CA VAL A 335 -7.88 19.24 -0.70
C VAL A 335 -7.67 20.12 -1.94
N GLY A 336 -8.30 21.30 -2.00
CA GLY A 336 -8.14 22.24 -3.11
C GLY A 336 -6.72 22.83 -3.20
N GLU A 337 -6.10 23.14 -2.07
CA GLU A 337 -4.70 23.59 -2.02
C GLU A 337 -3.73 22.48 -2.39
N SER A 338 -4.06 21.24 -2.03
CA SER A 338 -3.29 20.04 -2.41
C SER A 338 -3.35 19.83 -3.92
N PHE A 339 -4.53 19.92 -4.55
CA PHE A 339 -4.67 19.88 -6.01
C PHE A 339 -3.91 21.00 -6.71
N LYS A 340 -4.00 22.24 -6.20
CA LYS A 340 -3.26 23.38 -6.75
C LYS A 340 -1.76 23.17 -6.64
N PHE A 341 -1.26 22.68 -5.51
CA PHE A 341 0.14 22.36 -5.29
C PHE A 341 0.63 21.22 -6.19
N LEU A 342 -0.18 20.16 -6.33
CA LEU A 342 0.08 19.02 -7.23
C LEU A 342 0.20 19.49 -8.69
N ALA A 343 -0.72 20.36 -9.14
CA ALA A 343 -0.75 20.87 -10.51
C ALA A 343 0.41 21.85 -10.82
N GLN A 344 0.94 22.53 -9.81
CA GLN A 344 2.06 23.46 -9.95
C GLN A 344 3.43 22.76 -10.08
N SER A 345 3.55 21.52 -9.60
CA SER A 345 4.82 20.77 -9.67
C SER A 345 4.91 19.94 -10.94
N SER A 346 5.87 20.25 -11.82
CA SER A 346 6.14 19.45 -13.03
C SER A 346 6.44 17.99 -12.69
N TYR A 347 7.29 17.76 -11.69
CA TYR A 347 7.67 16.42 -11.24
C TYR A 347 6.46 15.59 -10.78
N ILE A 348 5.57 16.16 -9.97
CA ILE A 348 4.40 15.43 -9.49
C ILE A 348 3.38 15.19 -10.62
N ARG A 349 3.24 16.14 -11.55
CA ARG A 349 2.40 15.98 -12.73
C ARG A 349 2.90 14.85 -13.64
N ASP A 350 4.21 14.76 -13.86
CA ASP A 350 4.81 13.70 -14.69
C ASP A 350 4.59 12.33 -14.03
N MET A 351 4.78 12.24 -12.71
CA MET A 351 4.45 11.04 -11.93
C MET A 351 2.97 10.66 -12.02
N ALA A 352 2.06 11.63 -11.88
CA ALA A 352 0.62 11.38 -12.00
C ALA A 352 0.24 10.90 -13.41
N THR A 353 0.83 11.50 -14.45
CA THR A 353 0.59 11.11 -15.85
C THR A 353 1.01 9.67 -16.10
N LEU A 354 2.16 9.26 -15.57
CA LEU A 354 2.65 7.88 -15.67
C LEU A 354 1.70 6.89 -15.00
N VAL A 355 1.22 7.20 -13.79
CA VAL A 355 0.27 6.34 -13.05
C VAL A 355 -1.07 6.22 -13.78
N VAL A 356 -1.58 7.31 -14.35
CA VAL A 356 -2.82 7.31 -15.15
C VAL A 356 -2.65 6.47 -16.41
N ALA A 357 -1.54 6.64 -17.14
CA ALA A 357 -1.26 5.86 -18.34
C ALA A 357 -1.19 4.36 -18.02
N TYR A 358 -0.44 3.99 -16.97
CA TYR A 358 -0.37 2.60 -16.49
C TYR A 358 -1.75 2.05 -16.11
N GLY A 359 -2.54 2.83 -15.36
CA GLY A 359 -3.90 2.46 -14.94
C GLY A 359 -4.85 2.21 -16.12
N ILE A 360 -4.76 3.00 -17.19
CA ILE A 360 -5.54 2.78 -18.41
C ILE A 360 -5.08 1.52 -19.13
N SER A 361 -3.76 1.36 -19.31
CA SER A 361 -3.18 0.19 -19.99
C SER A 361 -3.53 -1.12 -19.28
N ILE A 362 -3.39 -1.17 -17.94
CA ILE A 362 -3.65 -2.40 -17.18
C ILE A 362 -5.13 -2.77 -17.21
N ASN A 363 -6.04 -1.79 -17.09
CA ASN A 363 -7.48 -2.06 -17.15
C ASN A 363 -7.90 -2.59 -18.53
N LEU A 364 -7.32 -2.07 -19.61
CA LEU A 364 -7.63 -2.53 -20.96
C LEU A 364 -7.17 -3.98 -21.18
N VAL A 365 -5.98 -4.33 -20.70
CA VAL A 365 -5.47 -5.71 -20.72
C VAL A 365 -6.32 -6.61 -19.83
N GLU A 366 -6.67 -6.16 -18.61
CA GLU A 366 -7.42 -6.93 -17.63
C GLU A 366 -8.84 -7.28 -18.14
N VAL A 367 -9.53 -6.33 -18.77
CA VAL A 367 -10.86 -6.57 -19.33
C VAL A 367 -10.79 -7.51 -20.53
N THR A 368 -9.80 -7.29 -21.40
CA THR A 368 -9.64 -8.10 -22.62
C THR A 368 -9.33 -9.55 -22.28
N TRP A 369 -8.41 -9.81 -21.34
CA TRP A 369 -8.05 -11.18 -20.96
C TRP A 369 -9.17 -11.88 -20.17
N LYS A 370 -9.85 -11.19 -19.23
CA LYS A 370 -11.01 -11.76 -18.51
C LYS A 370 -12.14 -12.13 -19.46
N GLY A 371 -12.37 -11.31 -20.50
CA GLY A 371 -13.32 -11.60 -21.56
C GLY A 371 -12.96 -12.88 -22.34
N LYS A 372 -11.67 -13.07 -22.67
CA LYS A 372 -11.20 -14.30 -23.32
C LYS A 372 -11.31 -15.53 -22.41
N LEU A 373 -10.99 -15.39 -21.13
CA LEU A 373 -11.15 -16.46 -20.15
C LEU A 373 -12.61 -16.89 -20.00
N LYS A 374 -13.54 -15.95 -19.93
CA LYS A 374 -14.98 -16.26 -19.86
C LYS A 374 -15.45 -17.01 -21.11
N ALA A 375 -14.92 -16.68 -22.28
CA ALA A 375 -15.22 -17.40 -23.52
C ALA A 375 -14.64 -18.83 -23.53
N GLN A 376 -13.48 -19.03 -22.90
CA GLN A 376 -12.80 -20.33 -22.83
C GLN A 376 -13.32 -21.22 -21.69
N PHE A 377 -13.73 -20.64 -20.57
CA PHE A 377 -14.28 -21.31 -19.39
C PHE A 377 -15.66 -20.73 -19.03
N PRO A 378 -16.75 -21.21 -19.67
CA PRO A 378 -18.11 -20.73 -19.42
C PRO A 378 -18.64 -21.13 -18.03
N ASN A 379 -18.13 -22.23 -17.48
CA ASN A 379 -18.49 -22.72 -16.16
C ASN A 379 -17.75 -21.90 -15.08
N PRO A 380 -18.47 -21.27 -14.13
CA PRO A 380 -17.86 -20.46 -13.07
C PRO A 380 -16.84 -21.22 -12.21
N ASN A 381 -17.00 -22.53 -12.05
CA ASN A 381 -16.08 -23.34 -11.26
C ASN A 381 -14.72 -23.49 -11.95
N ASP A 382 -14.72 -23.73 -13.27
CA ASP A 382 -13.50 -23.88 -14.07
C ASP A 382 -12.78 -22.55 -14.22
N TYR A 383 -13.53 -21.45 -14.36
CA TYR A 383 -12.99 -20.09 -14.33
C TYR A 383 -12.30 -19.81 -12.98
N SER A 384 -12.95 -20.13 -11.86
CA SER A 384 -12.38 -19.92 -10.53
C SER A 384 -11.16 -20.79 -10.27
N ALA A 385 -11.14 -22.04 -10.76
CA ALA A 385 -10.01 -22.94 -10.64
C ALA A 385 -8.79 -22.43 -11.41
N PHE A 386 -9.00 -22.00 -12.67
CA PHE A 386 -7.94 -21.39 -13.48
C PHE A 386 -7.37 -20.13 -12.82
N MET A 387 -8.24 -19.24 -12.32
CA MET A 387 -7.81 -18.03 -11.63
C MET A 387 -6.98 -18.33 -10.38
N GLY A 388 -7.33 -19.40 -9.64
CA GLY A 388 -6.56 -19.88 -8.51
C GLY A 388 -5.18 -20.42 -8.89
N GLU A 389 -5.08 -21.19 -9.97
CA GLU A 389 -3.79 -21.67 -10.50
C GLU A 389 -2.92 -20.52 -11.01
N PHE A 390 -3.52 -19.58 -11.74
CA PHE A 390 -2.82 -18.39 -12.23
C PHE A 390 -2.23 -17.56 -11.08
N SER A 391 -3.00 -17.31 -10.02
CA SER A 391 -2.50 -16.59 -8.85
C SER A 391 -1.49 -17.39 -8.01
N THR A 392 -1.36 -18.70 -8.23
CA THR A 392 -0.34 -19.54 -7.58
C THR A 392 0.96 -19.52 -8.36
N ALA A 393 0.88 -19.42 -9.69
CA ALA A 393 2.04 -19.43 -10.59
C ALA A 393 2.67 -18.05 -10.81
N THR A 394 1.96 -16.97 -10.48
CA THR A 394 2.34 -15.57 -10.73
C THR A 394 2.17 -14.75 -9.45
#